data_AF-A0A971VDQ8-F1
#
_entry.id   AF-A0A971VDQ8-F1
#
_cell.length_a   1.000
_cell.length_b   1.000
_cell.length_c   1.000
_cell.angle_alpha   90.00
_cell.angle_beta   90.00
_cell.angle_gamma   90.00
#
_symmetry.space_group_name_H-M   'P 1'
#
loop_
_entity.id
_entity.type
_entity.pdbx_description
1 polymer ?
#
loop_
_entity_poly.entity_id
_entity_poly.type
_entity_poly.pdbx_seq_one_letter_code
_entity_poly.pdbx_strand_id
1 'polypeptide(L)'
;MRKLPYILACMLISLSTSAMGNKYEKIIDLSGKWSFMIGDDMQRALTEYKDTDWEQLMVPSTWENQGFHGYDGYAWYRKKVVISSNYKDASLTLFLGYIDDVDETYFNGVRIGRKGSFPPNFSTAYSTERRYNIPPELIRYDKANVIAVRVYDSMMDGGIINGTVGLYTRHRDFAPDIDLEGEWKFKTGDNLAWAESKLADDDWESIPVPGYWEDNFAGDYDGFAWYRKDFTVAKQAAGKRYVLSLGKIDDIDEVYINGKCVASTGKINSRSYQMQMDGSYNKERYYYLNEEDLIPGRVNTIAVRVYDAGGGGGIYSGSIGLYELKRFVSHWRKK
;
A
#
# COMPACT_ATOMS: atom_id res chain seq x y z
N MET A 1 -38.23 49.65 32.77
CA MET A 1 -37.46 48.40 32.89
C MET A 1 -37.96 47.39 31.87
N ARG A 2 -37.37 47.33 30.68
CA ARG A 2 -37.68 46.30 29.65
C ARG A 2 -36.48 45.36 29.58
N LYS A 3 -36.69 44.08 29.90
CA LYS A 3 -35.66 43.03 29.87
C LYS A 3 -35.41 42.63 28.42
N LEU A 4 -34.16 42.74 27.98
CA LEU A 4 -33.68 42.22 26.69
C LEU A 4 -33.31 40.74 26.89
N PRO A 5 -33.81 39.79 26.09
CA PRO A 5 -33.34 38.41 26.16
C PRO A 5 -32.00 38.27 25.43
N TYR A 6 -30.98 37.83 26.15
CA TYR A 6 -29.70 37.43 25.58
C TYR A 6 -29.90 36.14 24.78
N ILE A 7 -29.82 36.23 23.45
CA ILE A 7 -29.69 35.05 22.59
C ILE A 7 -28.23 34.63 22.65
N LEU A 8 -27.96 33.53 23.33
CA LEU A 8 -26.66 32.87 23.37
C LEU A 8 -26.40 32.25 21.99
N ALA A 9 -25.69 32.96 21.12
CA ALA A 9 -25.20 32.42 19.87
C ALA A 9 -24.04 31.46 20.17
N CYS A 10 -24.34 30.17 20.29
CA CYS A 10 -23.32 29.11 20.25
C CYS A 10 -22.73 29.07 18.84
N MET A 11 -21.68 29.87 18.58
CA MET A 11 -20.77 29.62 17.47
C MET A 11 -20.02 28.32 17.78
N LEU A 12 -20.52 27.22 17.21
CA LEU A 12 -19.73 26.03 16.98
C LEU A 12 -18.63 26.41 15.99
N ILE A 13 -17.48 26.84 16.50
CA ILE A 13 -16.24 26.86 15.73
C ILE A 13 -15.87 25.40 15.56
N SER A 14 -16.31 24.79 14.46
CA SER A 14 -15.71 23.56 13.99
C SER A 14 -14.27 23.90 13.63
N LEU A 15 -13.32 23.62 14.54
CA LEU A 15 -11.95 23.39 14.13
C LEU A 15 -12.01 22.19 13.18
N SER A 16 -12.01 22.46 11.88
CA SER A 16 -11.67 21.44 10.91
C SER A 16 -10.19 21.15 11.14
N THR A 17 -9.92 20.07 11.89
CA THR A 17 -8.67 19.35 11.69
C THR A 17 -8.63 19.02 10.21
N SER A 18 -7.73 19.66 9.46
CA SER A 18 -7.45 19.24 8.10
C SER A 18 -6.91 17.83 8.19
N ALA A 19 -7.78 16.84 8.00
CA ALA A 19 -7.36 15.49 7.72
C ALA A 19 -6.38 15.60 6.55
N MET A 20 -5.13 15.17 6.75
CA MET A 20 -4.19 15.04 5.66
C MET A 20 -4.85 14.17 4.60
N GLY A 21 -5.21 14.78 3.47
CA GLY A 21 -5.99 14.15 2.44
C GLY A 21 -5.12 13.90 1.24
N ASN A 22 -5.12 12.67 0.73
CA ASN A 22 -4.62 12.44 -0.62
C ASN A 22 -5.61 13.07 -1.60
N LYS A 23 -5.17 14.04 -2.39
CA LYS A 23 -5.94 14.56 -3.51
C LYS A 23 -5.49 13.87 -4.79
N TYR A 24 -6.43 13.39 -5.57
CA TYR A 24 -6.17 12.67 -6.81
C TYR A 24 -6.64 13.47 -8.02
N GLU A 25 -5.82 13.55 -9.04
CA GLU A 25 -6.18 14.14 -10.34
C GLU A 25 -5.99 13.10 -11.44
N LYS A 26 -7.06 12.82 -12.20
CA LYS A 26 -7.02 11.82 -13.28
C LYS A 26 -6.15 12.34 -14.41
N ILE A 27 -5.16 11.56 -14.82
CA ILE A 27 -4.29 11.88 -15.95
C ILE A 27 -4.59 11.03 -17.19
N ILE A 28 -5.04 9.78 -16.99
CA ILE A 28 -5.41 8.87 -18.08
C ILE A 28 -6.70 8.15 -17.67
N ASP A 29 -7.72 8.24 -18.51
CA ASP A 29 -8.91 7.40 -18.39
C ASP A 29 -8.62 6.02 -18.95
N LEU A 30 -8.84 4.99 -18.13
CA LEU A 30 -8.63 3.59 -18.51
C LEU A 30 -9.95 2.83 -18.65
N SER A 31 -11.10 3.49 -18.52
CA SER A 31 -12.39 2.87 -18.85
C SER A 31 -12.50 2.50 -20.33
N GLY A 32 -13.40 1.57 -20.64
CA GLY A 32 -13.61 1.04 -21.98
C GLY A 32 -13.03 -0.37 -22.14
N LYS A 33 -12.59 -0.71 -23.35
CA LYS A 33 -12.18 -2.09 -23.68
C LYS A 33 -10.85 -2.48 -23.06
N TRP A 34 -10.83 -3.64 -22.40
CA TRP A 34 -9.65 -4.34 -21.91
C TRP A 34 -9.61 -5.73 -22.53
N SER A 35 -8.40 -6.25 -22.77
CA SER A 35 -8.22 -7.65 -23.13
C SER A 35 -8.64 -8.52 -21.95
N PHE A 36 -9.38 -9.59 -22.19
CA PHE A 36 -9.91 -10.50 -21.17
C PHE A 36 -9.71 -11.97 -21.55
N MET A 37 -9.38 -12.80 -20.57
CA MET A 37 -9.23 -14.25 -20.73
C MET A 37 -9.54 -14.98 -19.43
N ILE A 38 -10.38 -16.02 -19.50
CA ILE A 38 -10.69 -16.90 -18.37
C ILE A 38 -9.55 -17.88 -18.05
N GLY A 39 -9.63 -18.50 -16.87
CA GLY A 39 -8.61 -19.41 -16.33
C GLY A 39 -7.44 -18.68 -15.67
N ASP A 40 -6.54 -19.45 -15.07
CA ASP A 40 -5.44 -18.92 -14.26
C ASP A 40 -4.08 -19.33 -14.81
N ASP A 41 -3.33 -18.36 -15.34
CA ASP A 41 -1.95 -18.57 -15.80
C ASP A 41 -1.10 -17.35 -15.43
N MET A 42 -0.16 -17.54 -14.52
CA MET A 42 0.71 -16.48 -14.01
C MET A 42 1.60 -15.86 -15.10
N GLN A 43 1.85 -16.54 -16.22
CA GLN A 43 2.57 -15.95 -17.36
C GLN A 43 1.84 -14.73 -17.93
N ARG A 44 0.52 -14.62 -17.70
CA ARG A 44 -0.30 -13.48 -18.13
C ARG A 44 0.01 -12.19 -17.36
N ALA A 45 0.78 -12.24 -16.27
CA ALA A 45 1.32 -11.05 -15.64
C ALA A 45 2.50 -10.44 -16.43
N LEU A 46 3.25 -11.27 -17.17
CA LEU A 46 4.50 -10.86 -17.82
C LEU A 46 4.28 -9.74 -18.85
N THR A 47 5.27 -8.86 -18.95
CA THR A 47 5.17 -7.67 -19.83
C THR A 47 5.05 -8.09 -21.30
N GLU A 48 5.80 -9.11 -21.68
CA GLU A 48 5.96 -9.64 -23.03
C GLU A 48 4.87 -10.65 -23.45
N TYR A 49 3.98 -11.04 -22.52
CA TYR A 49 2.88 -11.95 -22.84
C TYR A 49 1.98 -11.35 -23.93
N LYS A 50 1.68 -12.14 -24.95
CA LYS A 50 0.85 -11.72 -26.09
C LYS A 50 -0.61 -12.03 -25.78
N ASP A 51 -1.42 -10.99 -25.82
CA ASP A 51 -2.86 -10.98 -25.55
C ASP A 51 -3.69 -10.75 -26.83
N THR A 52 -3.13 -11.12 -27.99
CA THR A 52 -3.73 -10.86 -29.31
C THR A 52 -4.96 -11.72 -29.61
N ASP A 53 -5.09 -12.84 -28.91
CA ASP A 53 -6.18 -13.82 -29.00
C ASP A 53 -7.23 -13.64 -27.88
N TRP A 54 -7.09 -12.61 -27.05
CA TRP A 54 -7.99 -12.36 -25.93
C TRP A 54 -9.28 -11.66 -26.38
N GLU A 55 -10.36 -11.95 -25.67
CA GLU A 55 -11.62 -11.25 -25.83
C GLU A 55 -11.50 -9.80 -25.36
N GLN A 56 -12.46 -8.94 -25.70
CA GLN A 56 -12.45 -7.53 -25.34
C GLN A 56 -13.70 -7.18 -24.54
N LEU A 57 -13.52 -6.93 -23.24
CA LEU A 57 -14.60 -6.56 -22.33
C LEU A 57 -14.52 -5.08 -21.97
N MET A 58 -15.68 -4.45 -21.86
CA MET A 58 -15.87 -3.14 -21.27
C MET A 58 -15.60 -3.19 -19.77
N VAL A 59 -14.81 -2.24 -19.32
CA VAL A 59 -14.48 -2.00 -17.92
C VAL A 59 -14.83 -0.54 -17.57
N PRO A 60 -15.56 -0.27 -16.48
CA PRO A 60 -16.14 -1.25 -15.57
C PRO A 60 -17.42 -1.90 -16.13
N SER A 61 -17.59 -3.19 -15.89
CA SER A 61 -18.81 -3.98 -16.10
C SER A 61 -18.52 -5.42 -15.63
N THR A 62 -19.55 -6.15 -15.22
CA THR A 62 -19.41 -7.59 -14.92
C THR A 62 -19.13 -8.37 -16.21
N TRP A 63 -18.44 -9.51 -16.13
CA TRP A 63 -18.21 -10.33 -17.33
C TRP A 63 -19.47 -11.09 -17.78
N GLU A 64 -20.43 -11.33 -16.89
CA GLU A 64 -21.73 -11.95 -17.16
C GLU A 64 -22.56 -11.09 -18.10
N ASN A 65 -22.53 -9.76 -17.91
CA ASN A 65 -23.20 -8.81 -18.82
C ASN A 65 -22.56 -8.75 -20.21
N GLN A 66 -21.47 -9.49 -20.43
CA GLN A 66 -20.64 -9.45 -21.62
C GLN A 66 -20.45 -10.83 -22.28
N GLY A 67 -21.27 -11.82 -21.87
CA GLY A 67 -21.34 -13.14 -22.51
C GLY A 67 -20.83 -14.30 -21.67
N PHE A 68 -20.25 -14.05 -20.50
CA PHE A 68 -19.74 -15.07 -19.59
C PHE A 68 -20.76 -15.44 -18.51
N HIS A 69 -21.99 -15.78 -18.92
CA HIS A 69 -23.08 -16.03 -18.00
C HIS A 69 -22.79 -17.19 -17.03
N GLY A 70 -22.82 -16.90 -15.72
CA GLY A 70 -22.63 -17.89 -14.65
C GLY A 70 -21.20 -18.45 -14.58
N TYR A 71 -20.22 -17.69 -15.06
CA TYR A 71 -18.82 -18.08 -14.97
C TYR A 71 -18.23 -17.65 -13.63
N ASP A 72 -17.99 -18.63 -12.75
CA ASP A 72 -17.24 -18.43 -11.51
C ASP A 72 -15.80 -18.96 -11.70
N GLY A 73 -14.82 -18.25 -11.17
CA GLY A 73 -13.43 -18.66 -11.16
C GLY A 73 -12.44 -17.57 -11.53
N TYR A 74 -11.30 -17.99 -12.09
CA TYR A 74 -10.21 -17.09 -12.42
C TYR A 74 -10.40 -16.42 -13.77
N ALA A 75 -10.12 -15.13 -13.84
CA ALA A 75 -9.98 -14.42 -15.11
C ALA A 75 -8.84 -13.40 -15.05
N TRP A 76 -8.37 -13.00 -16.22
CA TRP A 76 -7.32 -12.01 -16.36
C TRP A 76 -7.77 -10.88 -17.26
N TYR A 77 -7.47 -9.65 -16.85
CA TYR A 77 -7.58 -8.45 -17.68
C TYR A 77 -6.19 -7.93 -18.03
N ARG A 78 -6.01 -7.40 -19.25
CA ARG A 78 -4.78 -6.71 -19.68
C ARG A 78 -5.08 -5.40 -20.41
N LYS A 79 -4.27 -4.39 -20.12
CA LYS A 79 -4.36 -3.06 -20.74
C LYS A 79 -2.98 -2.46 -20.99
N LYS A 80 -2.77 -1.94 -22.19
CA LYS A 80 -1.57 -1.17 -22.53
C LYS A 80 -1.82 0.32 -22.30
N VAL A 81 -0.83 1.01 -21.76
CA VAL A 81 -0.88 2.46 -21.49
C VAL A 81 0.47 3.12 -21.77
N VAL A 82 0.47 4.34 -22.27
CA VAL A 82 1.67 5.18 -22.42
C VAL A 82 1.57 6.32 -21.43
N ILE A 83 2.60 6.48 -20.58
CA ILE A 83 2.65 7.51 -19.55
C ILE A 83 3.72 8.52 -19.96
N SER A 84 3.35 9.80 -20.06
CA SER A 84 4.27 10.85 -20.47
C SER A 84 5.36 11.12 -19.41
N SER A 85 6.60 11.39 -19.84
CA SER A 85 7.68 11.83 -18.96
C SER A 85 7.39 13.10 -18.16
N ASN A 86 6.35 13.86 -18.52
CA ASN A 86 5.88 15.02 -17.75
C ASN A 86 5.44 14.65 -16.32
N TYR A 87 5.15 13.37 -16.08
CA TYR A 87 4.76 12.85 -14.76
C TYR A 87 5.91 12.14 -14.01
N LYS A 88 7.17 12.29 -14.44
CA LYS A 88 8.32 11.60 -13.82
C LYS A 88 8.52 11.91 -12.34
N ASP A 89 8.11 13.11 -11.91
CA ASP A 89 8.26 13.58 -10.54
C ASP A 89 6.93 13.48 -9.76
N ALA A 90 5.89 12.91 -10.37
CA ALA A 90 4.58 12.72 -9.74
C ALA A 90 4.46 11.32 -9.12
N SER A 91 3.80 11.24 -7.96
CA SER A 91 3.34 9.96 -7.42
C SER A 91 2.12 9.50 -8.20
N LEU A 92 2.19 8.32 -8.84
CA LEU A 92 1.10 7.79 -9.65
C LEU A 92 0.38 6.65 -8.94
N THR A 93 -0.95 6.66 -9.02
CA THR A 93 -1.82 5.63 -8.45
C THR A 93 -2.77 5.11 -9.54
N LEU A 94 -2.84 3.80 -9.70
CA LEU A 94 -3.80 3.09 -10.52
C LEU A 94 -5.10 2.89 -9.72
N PHE A 95 -6.20 3.37 -10.28
CA PHE A 95 -7.54 3.13 -9.75
C PHE A 95 -8.18 2.06 -10.64
N LEU A 96 -8.70 1.00 -10.03
CA LEU A 96 -9.45 -0.06 -10.71
C LEU A 96 -10.92 -0.11 -10.25
N GLY A 97 -11.35 0.81 -9.38
CA GLY A 97 -12.71 0.78 -8.84
C GLY A 97 -12.93 -0.43 -7.95
N TYR A 98 -14.06 -1.11 -8.10
CA TYR A 98 -14.41 -2.30 -7.33
C TYR A 98 -14.32 -3.53 -8.22
N ILE A 99 -13.70 -4.58 -7.69
CA ILE A 99 -13.47 -5.86 -8.35
C ILE A 99 -14.16 -6.95 -7.51
N ASP A 100 -14.90 -7.84 -8.14
CA ASP A 100 -15.54 -8.96 -7.45
C ASP A 100 -14.81 -10.26 -7.83
N ASP A 101 -14.27 -11.06 -6.89
CA ASP A 101 -14.17 -10.86 -5.43
C ASP A 101 -12.77 -10.39 -5.01
N VAL A 102 -11.75 -10.98 -5.63
CA VAL A 102 -10.33 -10.92 -5.23
C VAL A 102 -9.50 -10.48 -6.42
N ASP A 103 -8.47 -9.67 -6.19
CA ASP A 103 -7.54 -9.30 -7.25
C ASP A 103 -6.07 -9.35 -6.84
N GLU A 104 -5.23 -9.64 -7.83
CA GLU A 104 -3.80 -9.33 -7.83
C GLU A 104 -3.49 -8.49 -9.06
N THR A 105 -2.92 -7.31 -8.84
CA THR A 105 -2.65 -6.33 -9.89
C THR A 105 -1.16 -6.18 -10.14
N TYR A 106 -0.78 -6.23 -11.42
CA TYR A 106 0.60 -6.18 -11.89
C TYR A 106 0.80 -4.99 -12.84
N PHE A 107 1.95 -4.34 -12.71
CA PHE A 107 2.43 -3.32 -13.62
C PHE A 107 3.78 -3.75 -14.19
N ASN A 108 3.85 -3.92 -15.52
CA ASN A 108 5.03 -4.45 -16.22
C ASN A 108 5.60 -5.74 -15.59
N GLY A 109 4.71 -6.68 -15.20
CA GLY A 109 5.09 -7.97 -14.63
C GLY A 109 5.43 -7.97 -13.16
N VAL A 110 5.46 -6.81 -12.49
CA VAL A 110 5.68 -6.71 -11.05
C VAL A 110 4.36 -6.43 -10.36
N ARG A 111 4.03 -7.20 -9.30
CA ARG A 111 2.82 -6.98 -8.51
C ARG A 111 2.90 -5.63 -7.80
N ILE A 112 1.84 -4.85 -7.88
CA ILE A 112 1.74 -3.52 -7.23
C ILE A 112 0.62 -3.45 -6.20
N GLY A 113 -0.19 -4.51 -6.08
CA GLY A 113 -1.21 -4.61 -5.06
C GLY A 113 -2.08 -5.84 -5.20
N ARG A 114 -2.89 -6.05 -4.18
CA ARG A 114 -3.82 -7.15 -4.02
C ARG A 114 -4.94 -6.76 -3.05
N LYS A 115 -6.12 -7.36 -3.19
CA LYS A 115 -7.17 -7.34 -2.17
C LYS A 115 -7.91 -8.68 -2.12
N GLY A 116 -8.18 -9.16 -0.91
CA GLY A 116 -8.76 -10.47 -0.65
C GLY A 116 -7.75 -11.61 -0.84
N SER A 117 -8.20 -12.86 -0.73
CA SER A 117 -7.34 -14.02 -0.86
C SER A 117 -7.89 -15.09 -1.78
N PHE A 118 -7.00 -15.65 -2.59
CA PHE A 118 -7.31 -16.69 -3.56
C PHE A 118 -7.44 -18.05 -2.87
N PRO A 119 -8.20 -19.00 -3.45
CA PRO A 119 -8.23 -20.40 -3.00
C PRO A 119 -6.84 -21.02 -2.81
N PRO A 120 -6.67 -22.01 -1.91
CA PRO A 120 -7.73 -22.72 -1.17
C PRO A 120 -8.30 -21.94 0.02
N ASN A 121 -7.61 -20.89 0.44
CA ASN A 121 -8.00 -20.12 1.61
C ASN A 121 -8.62 -18.81 1.13
N PHE A 122 -9.86 -18.88 0.64
CA PHE A 122 -10.51 -17.75 -0.01
C PHE A 122 -11.07 -16.72 1.00
N SER A 123 -10.92 -15.44 0.69
CA SER A 123 -11.55 -14.32 1.40
C SER A 123 -11.87 -13.19 0.42
N THR A 124 -13.13 -12.77 0.37
CA THR A 124 -13.57 -11.74 -0.57
C THR A 124 -13.12 -10.34 -0.15
N ALA A 125 -12.89 -9.48 -1.16
CA ALA A 125 -12.73 -8.04 -0.97
C ALA A 125 -13.64 -7.23 -1.92
N TYR A 126 -14.78 -7.79 -2.33
CA TYR A 126 -15.71 -7.19 -3.31
C TYR A 126 -16.07 -5.72 -3.03
N SER A 127 -16.25 -5.38 -1.74
CA SER A 127 -16.65 -4.05 -1.27
C SER A 127 -15.49 -3.07 -1.06
N THR A 128 -14.25 -3.47 -1.37
CA THR A 128 -13.06 -2.62 -1.22
C THR A 128 -12.70 -1.97 -2.56
N GLU A 129 -12.48 -0.66 -2.57
CA GLU A 129 -12.00 0.02 -3.77
C GLU A 129 -10.49 -0.24 -3.99
N ARG A 130 -10.10 -0.56 -5.23
CA ARG A 130 -8.73 -0.87 -5.62
C ARG A 130 -8.01 0.38 -6.06
N ARG A 131 -7.05 0.79 -5.24
CA ARG A 131 -6.14 1.92 -5.49
C ARG A 131 -4.72 1.49 -5.18
N TYR A 132 -3.89 1.37 -6.21
CA TYR A 132 -2.53 0.85 -6.09
C TYR A 132 -1.51 1.87 -6.56
N ASN A 133 -0.56 2.22 -5.69
CA ASN A 133 0.54 3.09 -6.09
C ASN A 133 1.43 2.34 -7.07
N ILE A 134 1.87 3.04 -8.12
CA ILE A 134 2.81 2.48 -9.09
C ILE A 134 4.21 2.97 -8.69
N PRO A 135 5.12 2.06 -8.28
CA PRO A 135 6.50 2.43 -8.04
C PRO A 135 7.11 3.08 -9.30
N PRO A 136 7.71 4.27 -9.20
CA PRO A 136 8.17 5.05 -10.36
C PRO A 136 9.22 4.30 -11.19
N GLU A 137 10.01 3.43 -10.56
CA GLU A 137 11.02 2.59 -11.22
C GLU A 137 10.43 1.54 -12.17
N LEU A 138 9.15 1.17 -12.01
CA LEU A 138 8.47 0.26 -12.93
C LEU A 138 8.00 0.97 -14.20
N ILE A 139 7.94 2.31 -14.19
CA ILE A 139 7.33 3.09 -15.26
C ILE A 139 8.30 3.30 -16.41
N ARG A 140 7.89 2.85 -17.59
CA ARG A 140 8.58 3.11 -18.85
C ARG A 140 7.96 4.33 -19.50
N TYR A 141 8.44 5.52 -19.15
CA TYR A 141 7.92 6.78 -19.69
C TYR A 141 8.04 6.83 -21.23
N ASP A 142 7.02 7.44 -21.85
CA ASP A 142 6.84 7.62 -23.29
C ASP A 142 6.86 6.31 -24.11
N LYS A 143 6.72 5.17 -23.42
CA LYS A 143 6.68 3.83 -23.99
C LYS A 143 5.44 3.09 -23.50
N ALA A 144 5.12 1.99 -24.17
CA ALA A 144 4.05 1.11 -23.72
C ALA A 144 4.41 0.45 -22.39
N ASN A 145 3.49 0.55 -21.43
CA ASN A 145 3.44 -0.17 -20.18
C ASN A 145 2.24 -1.12 -20.21
N VAL A 146 2.30 -2.18 -19.43
CA VAL A 146 1.24 -3.20 -19.32
C VAL A 146 0.70 -3.21 -17.90
N ILE A 147 -0.61 -3.09 -17.78
CA ILE A 147 -1.37 -3.41 -16.59
C ILE A 147 -1.98 -4.79 -16.81
N ALA A 148 -1.78 -5.71 -15.86
CA ALA A 148 -2.45 -7.00 -15.82
C ALA A 148 -3.16 -7.16 -14.48
N VAL A 149 -4.40 -7.64 -14.49
CA VAL A 149 -5.22 -7.84 -13.29
C VAL A 149 -5.69 -9.28 -13.30
N ARG A 150 -5.24 -10.06 -12.33
CA ARG A 150 -5.73 -11.40 -12.03
C ARG A 150 -6.92 -11.24 -11.10
N VAL A 151 -8.06 -11.80 -11.47
CA VAL A 151 -9.30 -11.75 -10.71
C VAL A 151 -9.73 -13.17 -10.39
N TYR A 152 -10.25 -13.39 -9.19
CA TYR A 152 -10.99 -14.59 -8.85
C TYR A 152 -12.35 -14.18 -8.30
N ASP A 153 -13.39 -14.72 -8.90
CA ASP A 153 -14.77 -14.63 -8.44
C ASP A 153 -15.21 -16.00 -7.93
N SER A 154 -15.85 -16.03 -6.77
CA SER A 154 -16.29 -17.28 -6.15
C SER A 154 -17.72 -17.68 -6.51
N MET A 155 -18.57 -16.70 -6.83
CA MET A 155 -19.98 -16.87 -7.15
C MET A 155 -20.60 -15.57 -7.67
N MET A 156 -21.63 -15.71 -8.50
CA MET A 156 -22.50 -14.62 -8.99
C MET A 156 -21.87 -13.83 -10.13
N ASP A 157 -21.60 -12.54 -9.91
CA ASP A 157 -21.20 -11.59 -10.94
C ASP A 157 -19.75 -11.17 -10.70
N GLY A 158 -18.84 -11.54 -11.60
CA GLY A 158 -17.43 -11.25 -11.43
C GLY A 158 -16.88 -10.12 -12.31
N GLY A 159 -15.67 -9.67 -11.98
CA GLY A 159 -14.87 -8.77 -12.82
C GLY A 159 -14.62 -7.40 -12.21
N ILE A 160 -14.21 -6.44 -13.05
CA ILE A 160 -14.01 -5.04 -12.63
C ILE A 160 -15.35 -4.32 -12.75
N ILE A 161 -16.18 -4.39 -11.70
CA ILE A 161 -17.63 -4.22 -11.80
C ILE A 161 -18.11 -2.76 -11.80
N ASN A 162 -17.48 -1.84 -11.06
CA ASN A 162 -17.89 -0.44 -10.99
C ASN A 162 -16.76 0.48 -10.46
N GLY A 163 -17.03 1.78 -10.35
CA GLY A 163 -16.06 2.79 -9.89
C GLY A 163 -15.22 3.39 -11.01
N THR A 164 -14.30 4.29 -10.66
CA THR A 164 -13.44 4.94 -11.64
C THR A 164 -12.22 4.08 -11.96
N VAL A 165 -11.94 3.91 -13.25
CA VAL A 165 -10.77 3.15 -13.73
C VAL A 165 -9.83 4.08 -14.50
N GLY A 166 -8.61 4.27 -13.99
CA GLY A 166 -7.70 5.27 -14.55
C GLY A 166 -6.36 5.39 -13.81
N LEU A 167 -5.45 6.17 -14.40
CA LEU A 167 -4.23 6.61 -13.72
C LEU A 167 -4.40 8.02 -13.18
N TYR A 168 -3.94 8.22 -11.96
CA TYR A 168 -4.08 9.46 -11.22
C TYR A 168 -2.73 9.92 -10.67
N THR A 169 -2.52 11.24 -10.65
CA THR A 169 -1.48 11.83 -9.78
C THR A 169 -2.02 11.90 -8.37
N ARG A 170 -1.22 11.47 -7.40
CA ARG A 170 -1.50 11.58 -5.98
C ARG A 170 -0.75 12.77 -5.40
N HIS A 171 -1.49 13.78 -4.98
CA HIS A 171 -1.00 14.94 -4.28
C HIS A 171 -1.19 14.75 -2.77
N ARG A 172 -0.07 14.70 -2.04
CA ARG A 172 -0.07 14.69 -0.58
C ARG A 172 0.20 16.11 -0.08
N ASP A 173 -0.56 16.57 0.92
CA ASP A 173 -0.30 17.86 1.58
C ASP A 173 1.13 17.94 2.14
N PHE A 174 1.66 16.78 2.58
CA PHE A 174 3.02 16.65 3.08
C PHE A 174 3.64 15.32 2.66
N ALA A 175 4.31 15.33 1.51
CA ALA A 175 4.98 14.15 0.96
C ALA A 175 6.31 13.84 1.68
N PRO A 176 6.68 12.54 1.80
CA PRO A 176 8.01 12.15 2.27
C PRO A 176 9.10 12.59 1.28
N ASP A 177 10.33 12.79 1.79
CA ASP A 177 11.53 12.93 0.96
C ASP A 177 11.90 11.64 0.25
N ILE A 178 11.67 10.52 0.93
CA ILE A 178 11.90 9.17 0.42
C ILE A 178 10.63 8.38 0.69
N ASP A 179 9.87 8.08 -0.36
CA ASP A 179 8.65 7.27 -0.29
C ASP A 179 9.05 5.81 -0.13
N LEU A 180 8.48 5.14 0.87
CA LEU A 180 8.75 3.73 1.16
C LEU A 180 7.51 2.86 0.97
N GLU A 181 6.39 3.42 0.52
CA GLU A 181 5.19 2.65 0.18
C GLU A 181 5.43 1.63 -0.96
N GLY A 182 4.49 0.73 -1.15
CA GLY A 182 4.54 -0.34 -2.16
C GLY A 182 4.89 -1.69 -1.56
N GLU A 183 5.46 -2.60 -2.35
CA GLU A 183 5.79 -3.94 -1.87
C GLU A 183 6.96 -3.93 -0.88
N TRP A 184 6.81 -4.71 0.19
CA TRP A 184 7.83 -5.05 1.18
C TRP A 184 7.93 -6.57 1.27
N LYS A 185 9.11 -7.09 1.61
CA LYS A 185 9.28 -8.49 1.98
C LYS A 185 8.58 -8.76 3.31
N PHE A 186 7.93 -9.90 3.44
CA PHE A 186 7.11 -10.26 4.59
C PHE A 186 7.31 -11.72 5.00
N LYS A 187 7.36 -11.97 6.32
CA LYS A 187 7.44 -13.31 6.89
C LYS A 187 6.79 -13.36 8.26
N THR A 188 5.94 -14.35 8.49
CA THR A 188 5.35 -14.63 9.81
C THR A 188 6.34 -15.38 10.71
N GLY A 189 6.14 -15.25 12.02
CA GLY A 189 7.04 -15.77 13.05
C GLY A 189 7.96 -14.71 13.65
N ASP A 190 8.79 -15.14 14.60
CA ASP A 190 9.65 -14.23 15.36
C ASP A 190 11.10 -14.71 15.43
N ASN A 191 11.98 -14.07 14.66
CA ASN A 191 13.42 -14.36 14.70
C ASN A 191 14.22 -13.06 14.56
N LEU A 192 14.93 -12.67 15.62
CA LEU A 192 15.73 -11.43 15.65
C LEU A 192 16.86 -11.39 14.60
N ALA A 193 17.33 -12.55 14.11
CA ALA A 193 18.28 -12.58 12.99
C ALA A 193 17.70 -11.95 11.71
N TRP A 194 16.37 -11.86 11.62
CA TRP A 194 15.70 -11.21 10.51
C TRP A 194 15.84 -9.68 10.50
N ALA A 195 16.41 -9.07 11.53
CA ALA A 195 16.80 -7.67 11.52
C ALA A 195 18.09 -7.40 10.71
N GLU A 196 18.94 -8.42 10.49
CA GLU A 196 20.27 -8.23 9.94
C GLU A 196 20.26 -7.66 8.51
N SER A 197 21.12 -6.67 8.25
CA SER A 197 21.17 -5.99 6.94
C SER A 197 21.56 -6.88 5.76
N LYS A 198 22.25 -8.00 6.02
CA LYS A 198 22.73 -8.93 4.98
C LYS A 198 21.95 -10.23 4.88
N LEU A 199 20.82 -10.34 5.58
CA LEU A 199 19.93 -11.49 5.46
C LEU A 199 19.45 -11.60 4.01
N ALA A 200 19.56 -12.80 3.43
CA ALA A 200 18.86 -13.12 2.20
C ALA A 200 17.37 -13.32 2.50
N ASP A 201 16.52 -12.54 1.85
CA ASP A 201 15.06 -12.56 1.99
C ASP A 201 14.36 -12.81 0.63
N ASP A 202 15.09 -13.39 -0.33
CA ASP A 202 14.55 -13.77 -1.63
C ASP A 202 13.40 -14.77 -1.51
N ASP A 203 13.43 -15.63 -0.48
CA ASP A 203 12.40 -16.62 -0.16
C ASP A 203 11.20 -16.03 0.62
N TRP A 204 11.27 -14.76 1.01
CA TRP A 204 10.17 -14.11 1.72
C TRP A 204 9.06 -13.75 0.74
N GLU A 205 7.83 -13.85 1.23
CA GLU A 205 6.66 -13.34 0.53
C GLU A 205 6.78 -11.83 0.37
N SER A 206 5.98 -11.26 -0.53
CA SER A 206 5.89 -9.81 -0.68
C SER A 206 4.49 -9.36 -0.29
N ILE A 207 4.38 -8.15 0.25
CA ILE A 207 3.12 -7.59 0.72
C ILE A 207 3.08 -6.07 0.45
N PRO A 208 1.94 -5.51 0.00
CA PRO A 208 1.77 -4.08 -0.13
C PRO A 208 1.73 -3.41 1.26
N VAL A 209 2.48 -2.33 1.40
CA VAL A 209 2.51 -1.47 2.58
C VAL A 209 2.20 -0.02 2.13
N PRO A 210 1.18 0.65 2.69
CA PRO A 210 0.33 0.16 3.79
C PRO A 210 -0.74 -0.84 3.35
N GLY A 211 -1.13 -1.72 4.28
CA GLY A 211 -2.20 -2.70 4.12
C GLY A 211 -2.26 -3.66 5.32
N TYR A 212 -3.44 -4.22 5.59
CA TYR A 212 -3.56 -5.31 6.54
C TYR A 212 -2.87 -6.56 5.99
N TRP A 213 -2.19 -7.33 6.83
CA TRP A 213 -1.51 -8.52 6.30
C TRP A 213 -2.48 -9.64 5.93
N GLU A 214 -3.68 -9.65 6.51
CA GLU A 214 -4.77 -10.61 6.24
C GLU A 214 -5.32 -10.42 4.83
N ASP A 215 -5.16 -9.24 4.23
CA ASP A 215 -5.50 -9.01 2.82
C ASP A 215 -4.60 -9.83 1.86
N ASN A 216 -3.50 -10.42 2.36
CA ASN A 216 -2.42 -10.97 1.54
C ASN A 216 -2.14 -12.45 1.76
N PHE A 217 -2.75 -13.07 2.75
CA PHE A 217 -2.85 -14.52 2.85
C PHE A 217 -4.25 -14.79 3.35
N ALA A 218 -4.48 -15.90 4.02
CA ALA A 218 -5.82 -16.26 4.35
C ALA A 218 -5.92 -17.01 5.66
N GLY A 219 -7.09 -16.89 6.26
CA GLY A 219 -7.23 -17.01 7.69
C GLY A 219 -6.74 -15.75 8.40
N ASP A 220 -7.13 -15.63 9.65
CA ASP A 220 -6.64 -14.59 10.55
C ASP A 220 -5.29 -15.05 11.12
N TYR A 221 -4.34 -14.12 11.24
CA TYR A 221 -3.04 -14.40 11.83
C TYR A 221 -2.72 -13.39 12.92
N ASP A 222 -2.82 -13.85 14.16
CA ASP A 222 -2.33 -13.12 15.32
C ASP A 222 -0.95 -13.64 15.71
N GLY A 223 -0.02 -12.73 15.99
CA GLY A 223 1.34 -13.08 16.40
C GLY A 223 2.39 -12.13 15.84
N PHE A 224 3.61 -12.65 15.73
CA PHE A 224 4.73 -11.87 15.21
C PHE A 224 4.84 -11.99 13.70
N ALA A 225 5.10 -10.88 13.04
CA ALA A 225 5.54 -10.87 11.66
C ALA A 225 6.64 -9.84 11.45
N TRP A 226 7.39 -10.02 10.37
CA TRP A 226 8.48 -9.16 10.00
C TRP A 226 8.28 -8.62 8.59
N TYR A 227 8.55 -7.33 8.44
CA TYR A 227 8.65 -6.65 7.16
C TYR A 227 10.11 -6.29 6.89
N ARG A 228 10.54 -6.37 5.63
CA ARG A 228 11.85 -5.88 5.17
C ARG A 228 11.74 -5.11 3.87
N LYS A 229 12.54 -4.04 3.75
CA LYS A 229 12.66 -3.28 2.51
C LYS A 229 14.03 -2.65 2.39
N ASP A 230 14.59 -2.76 1.19
CA ASP A 230 15.76 -2.01 0.78
C ASP A 230 15.36 -0.69 0.14
N PHE A 231 16.10 0.38 0.46
CA PHE A 231 15.89 1.70 -0.11
C PHE A 231 17.20 2.45 -0.23
N THR A 232 17.29 3.33 -1.24
CA THR A 232 18.50 4.13 -1.46
C THR A 232 18.34 5.50 -0.82
N VAL A 233 19.35 5.91 -0.05
CA VAL A 233 19.48 7.28 0.44
C VAL A 233 20.48 8.01 -0.46
N ALA A 234 20.10 9.15 -1.02
CA ALA A 234 20.98 9.91 -1.91
C ALA A 234 22.20 10.47 -1.15
N LYS A 235 23.35 10.66 -1.83
CA LYS A 235 24.57 11.23 -1.20
C LYS A 235 24.34 12.61 -0.58
N GLN A 236 23.41 13.38 -1.14
CA GLN A 236 23.00 14.71 -0.69
C GLN A 236 22.27 14.69 0.67
N ALA A 237 21.94 13.50 1.19
CA ALA A 237 21.39 13.32 2.53
C ALA A 237 22.46 13.37 3.64
N ALA A 238 23.75 13.39 3.31
CA ALA A 238 24.82 13.50 4.31
C ALA A 238 24.65 14.75 5.20
N GLY A 239 24.84 14.61 6.51
CA GLY A 239 24.60 15.69 7.47
C GLY A 239 23.12 15.99 7.78
N LYS A 240 22.18 15.28 7.14
CA LYS A 240 20.74 15.45 7.38
C LYS A 240 20.24 14.38 8.35
N ARG A 241 19.24 14.77 9.15
CA ARG A 241 18.48 13.87 10.01
C ARG A 241 17.08 13.69 9.45
N TYR A 242 16.49 12.54 9.73
CA TYR A 242 15.18 12.16 9.21
C TYR A 242 14.23 11.71 10.31
N VAL A 243 12.94 11.91 10.06
CA VAL A 243 11.83 11.26 10.78
C VAL A 243 11.30 10.16 9.86
N LEU A 244 11.32 8.93 10.35
CA LEU A 244 10.68 7.79 9.71
C LEU A 244 9.21 7.76 10.09
N SER A 245 8.33 7.81 9.11
CA SER A 245 6.91 7.51 9.29
C SER A 245 6.64 6.08 8.83
N LEU A 246 5.99 5.29 9.68
CA LEU A 246 5.50 3.95 9.34
C LEU A 246 3.96 3.89 9.44
N GLY A 247 3.28 5.03 9.32
CA GLY A 247 1.83 5.07 9.39
C GLY A 247 1.31 4.46 10.71
N LYS A 248 0.18 3.77 10.65
CA LYS A 248 -0.38 3.01 11.76
C LYS A 248 0.04 1.55 11.62
N ILE A 249 0.55 1.02 12.72
CA ILE A 249 0.90 -0.38 12.86
C ILE A 249 0.01 -0.94 13.96
N ASP A 250 -0.63 -2.07 13.68
CA ASP A 250 -1.45 -2.73 14.67
C ASP A 250 -0.60 -3.22 15.85
N ASP A 251 -1.13 -2.97 17.05
CA ASP A 251 -0.50 -3.13 18.36
C ASP A 251 0.95 -2.61 18.55
N ILE A 252 1.97 -3.45 18.34
CA ILE A 252 3.34 -3.23 18.86
C ILE A 252 4.37 -3.44 17.76
N ASP A 253 5.42 -2.61 17.76
CA ASP A 253 6.50 -2.71 16.77
C ASP A 253 7.90 -2.41 17.33
N GLU A 254 8.91 -2.99 16.68
CA GLU A 254 10.32 -2.64 16.78
C GLU A 254 10.89 -2.40 15.38
N VAL A 255 11.62 -1.29 15.23
CA VAL A 255 12.18 -0.86 13.95
C VAL A 255 13.69 -0.97 13.98
N TYR A 256 14.22 -1.62 12.95
CA TYR A 256 15.64 -1.82 12.74
C TYR A 256 16.07 -1.16 11.43
N ILE A 257 17.14 -0.38 11.48
CA ILE A 257 17.79 0.17 10.29
C ILE A 257 19.18 -0.43 10.23
N ASN A 258 19.51 -1.07 9.11
CA ASN A 258 20.79 -1.71 8.85
C ASN A 258 21.21 -2.71 9.96
N GLY A 259 20.25 -3.40 10.61
CA GLY A 259 20.47 -4.33 11.71
C GLY A 259 20.53 -3.72 13.12
N LYS A 260 20.49 -2.39 13.25
CA LYS A 260 20.44 -1.69 14.53
C LYS A 260 18.98 -1.36 14.89
N CYS A 261 18.53 -1.75 16.08
CA CYS A 261 17.24 -1.28 16.60
C CYS A 261 17.30 0.23 16.84
N VAL A 262 16.43 1.00 16.19
CA VAL A 262 16.42 2.47 16.24
C VAL A 262 15.18 3.02 16.96
N ALA A 263 14.10 2.24 17.02
CA ALA A 263 12.85 2.69 17.64
C ALA A 263 11.92 1.51 17.98
N SER A 264 10.91 1.79 18.79
CA SER A 264 9.82 0.88 19.08
C SER A 264 8.57 1.63 19.52
N THR A 265 7.43 0.96 19.49
CA THR A 265 6.20 1.39 20.17
C THR A 265 5.58 0.19 20.87
N GLY A 266 5.15 0.39 22.12
CA GLY A 266 4.79 -0.70 23.02
C GLY A 266 6.01 -1.33 23.71
N LYS A 267 5.81 -2.46 24.39
CA LYS A 267 6.87 -3.22 25.06
C LYS A 267 6.75 -4.70 24.73
N ILE A 268 7.73 -5.22 24.00
CA ILE A 268 7.91 -6.66 23.80
C ILE A 268 8.68 -7.19 25.02
N ASN A 269 7.98 -7.77 26.00
CA ASN A 269 8.62 -8.29 27.21
C ASN A 269 8.92 -9.79 27.04
N SER A 270 10.20 -10.18 27.10
CA SER A 270 10.65 -11.54 26.74
C SER A 270 10.37 -12.64 27.79
N ARG A 271 9.84 -12.29 28.97
CA ARG A 271 9.68 -13.23 30.10
C ARG A 271 8.25 -13.66 30.40
N SER A 272 7.28 -12.99 29.82
CA SER A 272 5.89 -13.43 29.77
C SER A 272 5.32 -12.78 28.50
N TYR A 273 4.57 -13.53 27.69
CA TYR A 273 3.74 -12.96 26.62
C TYR A 273 2.62 -12.04 27.18
N GLN A 274 2.83 -11.41 28.34
CA GLN A 274 2.02 -10.31 28.84
C GLN A 274 2.52 -9.04 28.16
N MET A 275 2.08 -8.88 26.92
CA MET A 275 2.28 -7.64 26.18
C MET A 275 1.34 -6.58 26.78
N GLN A 276 1.91 -5.45 27.20
CA GLN A 276 1.12 -4.35 27.73
C GLN A 276 0.40 -3.68 26.56
N MET A 277 -0.85 -4.08 26.34
CA MET A 277 -1.72 -3.45 25.35
C MET A 277 -2.13 -2.07 25.85
N ASP A 278 -1.49 -1.03 25.32
CA ASP A 278 -1.74 0.36 25.68
C ASP A 278 -2.61 1.11 24.66
N GLY A 279 -3.26 0.37 23.75
CA GLY A 279 -4.09 0.91 22.68
C GLY A 279 -3.29 1.56 21.55
N SER A 280 -2.05 1.11 21.31
CA SER A 280 -1.17 1.66 20.26
C SER A 280 -1.60 1.34 18.83
N TYR A 281 -2.51 0.40 18.60
CA TYR A 281 -2.95 -0.03 17.26
C TYR A 281 -3.39 1.11 16.31
N ASN A 282 -3.90 2.23 16.84
CA ASN A 282 -4.36 3.36 16.02
C ASN A 282 -3.39 4.56 15.96
N LYS A 283 -2.23 4.47 16.62
CA LYS A 283 -1.26 5.57 16.67
C LYS A 283 -0.47 5.65 15.36
N GLU A 284 -0.32 6.84 14.80
CA GLU A 284 0.66 7.05 13.75
C GLU A 284 2.08 7.02 14.33
N ARG A 285 2.97 6.24 13.69
CA ARG A 285 4.36 6.05 14.08
C ARG A 285 5.25 7.08 13.39
N TYR A 286 5.95 7.86 14.21
CA TYR A 286 6.99 8.80 13.77
C TYR A 286 8.24 8.61 14.63
N TYR A 287 9.31 8.10 14.03
CA TYR A 287 10.57 7.80 14.71
C TYR A 287 11.68 8.73 14.26
N TYR A 288 12.34 9.36 15.24
CA TYR A 288 13.44 10.28 14.98
C TYR A 288 14.73 9.50 14.81
N LEU A 289 15.22 9.43 13.58
CA LEU A 289 16.49 8.77 13.28
C LEU A 289 17.67 9.68 13.67
N ASN A 290 18.76 9.03 14.07
CA ASN A 290 20.06 9.68 14.19
C ASN A 290 20.73 9.72 12.81
N GLU A 291 21.77 10.54 12.67
CA GLU A 291 22.45 10.71 11.39
C GLU A 291 23.13 9.41 10.94
N GLU A 292 23.70 8.68 11.88
CA GLU A 292 24.44 7.43 11.66
C GLU A 292 23.55 6.22 11.36
N ASP A 293 22.23 6.33 11.56
CA ASP A 293 21.30 5.24 11.26
C ASP A 293 21.18 5.02 9.74
N LEU A 294 21.34 6.07 8.95
CA LEU A 294 21.30 6.03 7.49
C LEU A 294 22.69 6.15 6.89
N ILE A 295 22.92 5.47 5.77
CA ILE A 295 24.17 5.49 5.02
C ILE A 295 23.93 6.20 3.67
N PRO A 296 24.25 7.50 3.55
CA PRO A 296 24.06 8.24 2.31
C PRO A 296 24.88 7.67 1.14
N GLY A 297 24.27 7.65 -0.04
CA GLY A 297 24.85 7.14 -1.27
C GLY A 297 24.90 5.62 -1.38
N ARG A 298 24.23 4.89 -0.47
CA ARG A 298 24.15 3.43 -0.47
C ARG A 298 22.72 2.96 -0.27
N VAL A 299 22.51 1.68 -0.57
CA VAL A 299 21.32 0.96 -0.15
C VAL A 299 21.35 0.80 1.37
N ASN A 300 20.21 1.06 1.99
CA ASN A 300 19.93 0.84 3.40
C ASN A 300 18.78 -0.16 3.49
N THR A 301 18.77 -0.94 4.56
CA THR A 301 17.69 -1.90 4.83
C THR A 301 16.91 -1.44 6.05
N ILE A 302 15.59 -1.41 5.93
CA ILE A 302 14.67 -1.32 7.06
C ILE A 302 14.08 -2.71 7.32
N ALA A 303 14.05 -3.12 8.58
CA ALA A 303 13.29 -4.25 9.05
C ALA A 303 12.33 -3.80 10.16
N VAL A 304 11.08 -4.23 10.11
CA VAL A 304 10.06 -3.89 11.10
C VAL A 304 9.49 -5.19 11.65
N ARG A 305 9.69 -5.41 12.93
CA ARG A 305 9.08 -6.50 13.68
C ARG A 305 7.77 -5.98 14.24
N VAL A 306 6.67 -6.65 13.94
CA VAL A 306 5.32 -6.30 14.38
C VAL A 306 4.76 -7.46 15.19
N TYR A 307 4.03 -7.14 16.25
CA TYR A 307 3.18 -8.09 16.94
C TYR A 307 1.75 -7.58 16.95
N ASP A 308 0.84 -8.42 16.47
CA ASP A 308 -0.60 -8.24 16.56
C ASP A 308 -1.18 -9.26 17.54
N ALA A 309 -2.03 -8.81 18.45
CA ALA A 309 -2.68 -9.65 19.44
C ALA A 309 -4.06 -10.16 19.01
N GLY A 310 -4.64 -9.61 17.95
CA GLY A 310 -6.00 -9.90 17.54
C GLY A 310 -6.55 -8.91 16.53
N GLY A 311 -7.11 -9.42 15.44
CA GLY A 311 -7.89 -8.63 14.50
C GLY A 311 -7.20 -8.52 13.14
N GLY A 312 -6.97 -7.29 12.68
CA GLY A 312 -6.26 -7.05 11.43
C GLY A 312 -4.87 -6.50 11.72
N GLY A 313 -3.84 -7.28 11.41
CA GLY A 313 -2.47 -6.93 11.72
C GLY A 313 -1.74 -6.15 10.63
N GLY A 314 -0.55 -5.68 10.99
CA GLY A 314 0.41 -5.10 10.05
C GLY A 314 0.46 -3.58 9.98
N ILE A 315 1.19 -3.09 8.98
CA ILE A 315 1.40 -1.66 8.71
C ILE A 315 0.24 -1.17 7.83
N TYR A 316 -0.93 -0.92 8.40
CA TYR A 316 -2.20 -0.95 7.65
C TYR A 316 -2.64 0.37 7.03
N SER A 317 -2.16 1.52 7.50
CA SER A 317 -2.57 2.82 6.93
C SER A 317 -1.60 3.96 7.21
N GLY A 318 -1.73 5.08 6.51
CA GLY A 318 -0.90 6.27 6.73
C GLY A 318 0.30 6.37 5.80
N SER A 319 1.11 7.41 5.99
CA SER A 319 2.29 7.66 5.16
C SER A 319 3.45 6.77 5.57
N ILE A 320 4.14 6.18 4.59
CA ILE A 320 5.30 5.32 4.82
C ILE A 320 6.52 5.94 4.12
N GLY A 321 7.48 6.45 4.89
CA GLY A 321 8.63 7.14 4.29
C GLY A 321 9.47 7.98 5.25
N LEU A 322 10.55 8.52 4.71
CA LEU A 322 11.46 9.41 5.45
C LEU A 322 11.15 10.87 5.13
N TYR A 323 11.15 11.70 6.18
CA TYR A 323 11.00 13.14 6.09
C TYR A 323 12.23 13.81 6.69
N GLU A 324 12.85 14.75 6.00
CA GLU A 324 13.94 15.54 6.56
C GLU A 324 13.44 16.24 7.83
N LEU A 325 14.13 16.04 8.95
CA LEU A 325 13.72 16.48 10.28
C LEU A 325 13.38 17.98 10.32
N LYS A 326 14.19 18.80 9.65
CA LYS A 326 13.96 20.25 9.57
C LYS A 326 12.63 20.56 8.87
N ARG A 327 12.33 19.85 7.78
CA ARG A 327 11.08 20.03 7.03
C ARG A 327 9.88 19.53 7.83
N PHE A 328 10.01 18.37 8.47
CA PHE A 328 9.00 17.79 9.35
C PHE A 328 8.62 18.74 10.49
N VAL A 329 9.60 19.20 11.28
CA VAL A 329 9.37 20.14 12.39
C VAL A 329 8.79 21.46 11.89
N SER A 330 9.26 21.98 10.75
CA SER A 330 8.73 23.22 10.18
C SER A 330 7.27 23.10 9.74
N HIS A 331 6.87 21.96 9.17
CA HIS A 331 5.48 21.70 8.78
C HIS A 331 4.55 21.71 10.00
N TRP A 332 4.91 20.97 11.05
CA TRP A 332 4.05 20.81 12.22
C TRP A 332 3.99 22.04 13.14
N ARG A 333 5.02 22.90 13.15
CA ARG A 333 4.95 24.18 13.87
C ARG A 333 4.01 25.21 13.23
N LYS A 334 3.62 25.02 11.97
CA LYS A 334 2.77 25.95 11.22
C LYS A 334 1.28 25.58 11.27
N LYS A 335 0.93 24.38 11.73
CA LYS A 335 -0.44 23.95 11.96
C LYS A 335 -0.89 24.33 13.36
#